data_AF-A0A3A4V0W8-F1
#
_entry.id   AF-A0A3A4V0W8-F1
#
_cell.length_a   1.000
_cell.length_b   1.000
_cell.length_c   1.000
_cell.angle_alpha   90.00
_cell.angle_beta   90.00
_cell.angle_gamma   90.00
#
_symmetry.space_group_name_H-M   'P 1'
#
loop_
_entity.id
_entity.type
_entity.pdbx_description
1 polymer ?
#
loop_
_entity_poly.entity_id
_entity_poly.type
_entity_poly.pdbx_seq_one_letter_code
_entity_poly.pdbx_strand_id
1 'polypeptide(L)'
;MQESCNIKNSAFNTGLTIVTVTEPCLMCISACSWAGLKEIYYMIPVKKYIDKIPWVSEAPNLDKDIVLSSLINPIKLTHLKEYENDFSKLFEEEMKELLR
;
A
#
# COMPACT_ATOMS: atom_id res chain seq x y z
N MET A 1 -3.22 2.43 10.56
CA MET A 1 -4.45 3.19 10.26
C MET A 1 -5.32 3.41 11.49
N GLN A 2 -5.75 2.35 12.17
CA GLN A 2 -6.58 2.43 13.39
C GLN A 2 -6.01 3.39 14.44
N GLU A 3 -4.71 3.35 14.68
CA GLU A 3 -4.05 4.22 15.65
C GLU A 3 -4.14 5.72 15.29
N SER A 4 -4.02 6.07 14.00
CA SER A 4 -4.24 7.44 13.54
C SER A 4 -5.67 7.92 13.79
N CYS A 5 -6.66 7.05 13.58
CA CYS A 5 -8.06 7.38 13.87
C CYS A 5 -8.27 7.65 15.37
N ASN A 6 -7.63 6.86 16.23
CA ASN A 6 -7.72 7.01 17.68
C ASN A 6 -7.08 8.33 18.14
N ILE A 7 -5.90 8.69 17.62
CA ILE A 7 -5.21 9.94 17.98
C ILE A 7 -6.03 11.16 17.57
N LYS A 8 -6.60 11.15 16.36
CA LYS A 8 -7.43 12.26 15.87
C LYS A 8 -8.86 12.25 16.42
N ASN A 9 -9.24 11.22 17.17
CA ASN A 9 -10.64 10.95 17.56
C ASN A 9 -11.61 11.08 16.38
N SER A 10 -11.18 10.62 15.20
CA SER A 10 -11.92 10.75 13.95
C SER A 10 -11.70 9.52 13.09
N ALA A 11 -12.79 8.96 12.56
CA ALA A 11 -12.73 7.91 11.54
C ALA A 11 -12.24 8.44 10.18
N PHE A 12 -12.26 9.77 9.99
CA PHE A 12 -11.83 10.45 8.79
C PHE A 12 -10.49 11.15 9.00
N ASN A 13 -9.49 10.73 8.23
CA ASN A 13 -8.10 11.17 8.31
C ASN A 13 -7.73 12.02 7.09
N THR A 14 -8.61 12.96 6.72
CA THR A 14 -8.34 13.86 5.59
C THR A 14 -7.06 14.68 5.81
N GLY A 15 -6.34 14.89 4.71
CA GLY A 15 -5.07 15.64 4.72
C GLY A 15 -3.88 14.86 5.25
N LEU A 16 -4.02 13.57 5.57
CA LEU A 16 -2.88 12.69 5.82
C LEU A 16 -2.47 11.94 4.56
N THR A 17 -1.20 11.56 4.56
CA THR A 17 -0.56 10.75 3.54
C THR A 17 0.02 9.51 4.22
N ILE A 18 -0.17 8.34 3.61
CA ILE A 18 0.48 7.11 4.09
C ILE A 18 1.76 6.89 3.31
N VAL A 19 2.81 6.50 4.02
CA VAL A 19 4.04 5.94 3.44
C VAL A 19 4.13 4.49 3.90
N THR A 20 4.28 3.56 2.97
CA THR A 20 4.38 2.12 3.24
C THR A 20 5.59 1.53 2.54
N VAL A 21 6.16 0.47 3.11
CA VAL A 21 7.32 -0.22 2.53
C VAL A 21 6.90 -0.94 1.26
N THR A 22 5.87 -1.78 1.33
CA THR A 22 5.33 -2.49 0.16
C THR A 22 4.08 -1.79 -0.38
N GLU A 23 3.89 -1.88 -1.68
CA GLU A 23 2.67 -1.45 -2.35
C GLU A 23 1.44 -2.11 -1.70
N PRO A 24 0.43 -1.32 -1.30
CA PRO A 24 -0.73 -1.85 -0.59
C PRO A 24 -1.65 -2.61 -1.56
N CYS A 25 -2.24 -3.71 -1.09
CA CYS A 25 -3.27 -4.40 -1.85
C CYS A 25 -4.60 -3.61 -1.88
N LEU A 26 -5.53 -4.03 -2.74
CA LEU A 26 -6.84 -3.38 -2.90
C LEU A 26 -7.64 -3.24 -1.60
N MET A 27 -7.52 -4.19 -0.67
CA MET A 27 -8.18 -4.12 0.63
C MET A 27 -7.66 -2.92 1.43
N CYS A 28 -6.34 -2.78 1.53
CA CYS A 28 -5.69 -1.69 2.25
C CYS A 28 -5.99 -0.33 1.60
N ILE A 29 -5.93 -0.27 0.27
CA ILE A 29 -6.27 0.92 -0.52
C ILE A 29 -7.73 1.33 -0.26
N SER A 30 -8.66 0.38 -0.32
CA SER A 30 -10.07 0.65 -0.08
C SER A 30 -10.28 1.23 1.31
N ALA A 31 -9.67 0.63 2.35
CA ALA A 31 -9.73 1.16 3.71
C ALA A 31 -9.18 2.60 3.81
N CYS A 32 -8.12 2.92 3.06
CA CYS A 32 -7.58 4.27 2.99
C CYS A 32 -8.57 5.25 2.34
N SER A 33 -9.26 4.83 1.28
CA SER A 33 -10.24 5.66 0.57
C SER A 33 -11.43 5.95 1.49
N TRP A 34 -11.92 4.94 2.19
CA TRP A 34 -13.00 5.09 3.17
C TRP A 34 -12.65 6.06 4.31
N ALA A 35 -11.38 6.13 4.68
CA ALA A 35 -10.90 7.07 5.69
C ALA A 35 -10.58 8.47 5.14
N GLY A 36 -10.82 8.74 3.86
CA GLY A 36 -10.61 10.06 3.26
C GLY A 36 -9.14 10.40 2.96
N LEU A 37 -8.27 9.40 2.86
CA LEU A 37 -6.90 9.60 2.39
C LEU A 37 -6.89 9.82 0.87
N LYS A 38 -5.94 10.64 0.40
CA LYS A 38 -5.82 10.99 -1.02
C LYS A 38 -4.54 10.47 -1.66
N GLU A 39 -3.51 10.22 -0.86
CA GLU A 39 -2.19 9.84 -1.36
C GLU A 39 -1.59 8.71 -0.53
N ILE A 40 -1.03 7.72 -1.22
CA ILE A 40 -0.21 6.68 -0.63
C ILE A 40 1.10 6.59 -1.41
N TYR A 41 2.21 6.63 -0.68
CA TYR A 41 3.54 6.42 -1.20
C TYR A 41 4.00 5.02 -0.81
N TYR A 42 4.60 4.30 -1.76
CA TYR A 42 5.14 2.96 -1.52
C TYR A 42 6.55 2.83 -2.09
N MET A 43 7.38 1.97 -1.48
CA MET A 43 8.79 1.83 -1.88
C MET A 43 9.03 0.60 -2.74
N ILE A 44 8.38 -0.52 -2.42
CA ILE A 44 8.58 -1.81 -3.11
C ILE A 44 7.29 -2.21 -3.83
N PRO A 45 7.32 -2.40 -5.16
CA PRO A 45 6.16 -2.87 -5.91
C PRO A 45 5.83 -4.30 -5.52
N VAL A 46 4.54 -4.57 -5.31
CA VAL A 46 4.05 -5.87 -4.85
C VAL A 46 4.31 -7.00 -5.85
N LYS A 47 4.37 -6.64 -7.15
CA LYS A 47 4.72 -7.53 -8.26
C LYS A 47 6.05 -8.27 -8.03
N LYS A 48 6.97 -7.69 -7.26
CA LYS A 48 8.27 -8.31 -6.95
C LYS A 48 8.15 -9.62 -6.15
N TYR A 49 7.09 -9.76 -5.34
CA TYR A 49 6.91 -10.87 -4.42
C TYR A 49 5.58 -11.62 -4.57
N ILE A 50 4.82 -11.34 -5.63
CA ILE A 50 3.49 -11.94 -5.87
C ILE A 50 3.53 -13.47 -5.90
N ASP A 51 4.61 -14.05 -6.44
CA ASP A 51 4.78 -15.51 -6.52
C ASP A 51 5.35 -16.14 -5.24
N LYS A 52 5.87 -15.31 -4.32
CA LYS A 52 6.54 -15.76 -3.09
C LYS A 52 5.66 -15.62 -1.85
N ILE A 53 4.71 -14.67 -1.87
CA ILE A 53 3.88 -14.35 -0.72
C ILE A 53 2.44 -14.76 -1.01
N PRO A 54 1.92 -15.87 -0.43
CA PRO A 54 0.66 -16.47 -0.86
C PRO A 54 -0.58 -15.62 -0.57
N TRP A 55 -0.52 -14.70 0.39
CA TRP A 55 -1.61 -13.75 0.68
C TRP A 55 -1.54 -12.48 -0.16
N VAL A 56 -0.51 -12.33 -1.00
CA VAL A 56 -0.44 -11.28 -2.01
C VAL A 56 -1.21 -11.78 -3.24
N SER A 57 -2.53 -11.80 -3.10
CA SER A 57 -3.46 -12.18 -4.17
C SER A 57 -3.91 -10.94 -4.92
N GLU A 58 -2.99 -10.32 -5.64
CA GLU A 58 -3.39 -9.33 -6.63
C GLU A 58 -3.71 -10.01 -7.95
N ALA A 59 -4.79 -9.59 -8.58
CA ALA A 59 -5.06 -10.00 -9.95
C ALA A 59 -3.95 -9.38 -10.84
N PRO A 60 -3.04 -10.16 -11.44
CA PRO A 60 -1.83 -9.65 -12.10
C PRO A 60 -2.14 -8.77 -13.33
N ASN A 61 -3.37 -8.84 -13.84
CA ASN A 61 -3.85 -8.05 -14.99
C ASN A 61 -4.82 -6.94 -14.58
N LEU A 62 -4.97 -6.66 -13.28
CA LEU A 62 -5.84 -5.59 -12.82
C LEU A 62 -5.15 -4.24 -12.99
N ASP A 63 -5.79 -3.36 -13.76
CA ASP A 63 -5.42 -1.96 -13.82
C ASP A 63 -5.87 -1.26 -12.52
N LYS A 64 -4.92 -1.05 -11.61
CA LYS A 64 -5.20 -0.39 -10.33
C LYS A 64 -5.63 1.05 -10.52
N ASP A 65 -5.12 1.76 -11.51
CA ASP A 65 -5.46 3.17 -11.71
C ASP A 65 -6.94 3.33 -12.05
N ILE A 66 -7.49 2.42 -12.86
CA ILE A 66 -8.93 2.36 -13.13
C ILE A 66 -9.73 2.12 -11.84
N VAL A 67 -9.34 1.11 -11.04
CA VAL A 67 -10.05 0.79 -9.79
C VAL A 67 -9.99 1.95 -8.81
N LEU A 68 -8.81 2.54 -8.64
CA LEU A 68 -8.57 3.68 -7.75
C LEU A 68 -9.39 4.90 -8.12
N SER A 69 -9.51 5.17 -9.43
CA SER A 69 -10.31 6.29 -9.93
C SER A 69 -11.82 6.11 -9.68
N SER A 70 -12.27 4.87 -9.48
CA SER A 70 -13.68 4.54 -9.24
C SER A 70 -14.09 4.59 -7.76
N LEU A 71 -13.13 4.77 -6.86
CA LEU A 71 -13.38 4.86 -5.42
C LEU A 71 -14.09 6.18 -5.04
N ILE A 72 -14.88 6.14 -3.97
CA ILE A 72 -15.59 7.31 -3.42
C ILE A 72 -14.62 8.48 -3.16
N ASN A 73 -13.43 8.15 -2.64
CA ASN A 73 -12.31 9.08 -2.52
C ASN A 73 -11.14 8.51 -3.34
N PRO A 74 -10.91 9.03 -4.57
CA PRO A 74 -9.82 8.56 -5.39
C PRO A 74 -8.48 8.70 -4.66
N ILE A 75 -7.68 7.63 -4.69
CA ILE A 75 -6.34 7.59 -4.11
C ILE A 75 -5.32 7.63 -5.22
N LYS A 76 -4.34 8.51 -5.09
CA LYS A 76 -3.12 8.50 -5.88
C LYS A 76 -2.09 7.58 -5.22
N LEU A 77 -1.63 6.56 -5.95
CA LEU A 77 -0.47 5.76 -5.58
C LEU A 77 0.79 6.38 -6.20
N THR A 78 1.86 6.51 -5.41
CA THR A 78 3.15 7.00 -5.90
C THR A 78 4.27 6.05 -5.47
N HIS A 79 5.00 5.53 -6.45
CA HIS A 79 6.16 4.67 -6.22
C HIS A 79 7.42 5.51 -5.99
N LEU A 80 8.01 5.39 -4.80
CA LEU A 80 9.29 5.98 -4.44
C LEU A 80 10.45 5.06 -4.87
N LYS A 81 10.69 5.01 -6.19
CA LYS A 81 11.67 4.12 -6.82
C LYS A 81 13.09 4.29 -6.29
N GLU A 82 13.45 5.49 -5.87
CA GLU A 82 14.76 5.84 -5.33
C GLU A 82 15.11 5.05 -4.05
N TYR A 83 14.10 4.61 -3.29
CA TYR A 83 14.29 3.85 -2.05
C TYR A 83 14.07 2.35 -2.23
N GLU A 84 13.64 1.89 -3.42
CA GLU A 84 13.23 0.50 -3.64
C GLU A 84 14.34 -0.49 -3.29
N ASN A 85 15.58 -0.22 -3.72
CA ASN A 85 16.71 -1.13 -3.53
C ASN A 85 17.09 -1.28 -2.05
N ASP A 86 17.12 -0.17 -1.31
CA ASP A 86 17.53 -0.17 0.10
C ASP A 86 16.46 -0.87 0.95
N PHE A 87 15.19 -0.54 0.72
CA PHE A 87 14.10 -1.17 1.44
C PHE A 87 13.86 -2.61 1.01
N SER A 88 14.12 -2.97 -0.24
CA SER A 88 14.06 -4.37 -0.70
C SER A 88 15.01 -5.27 0.07
N LYS A 89 16.25 -4.81 0.30
CA LYS A 89 17.25 -5.60 1.05
C LYS A 89 16.78 -5.84 2.48
N LEU A 90 16.33 -4.78 3.16
CA LEU A 90 15.79 -4.86 4.52
C LEU A 90 14.55 -5.76 4.58
N PHE A 91 13.63 -5.59 3.64
CA PHE A 91 12.42 -6.41 3.57
C PHE A 91 12.73 -7.89 3.35
N GLU A 92 13.67 -8.21 2.46
CA GLU A 92 14.09 -9.58 2.17
C GLU A 92 14.84 -10.23 3.35
N GLU A 93 15.60 -9.45 4.11
CA GLU A 93 16.26 -9.90 5.34
C GLU A 93 15.23 -10.24 6.43
N GLU A 94 14.27 -9.34 6.69
CA GLU A 94 13.20 -9.54 7.68
C GLU A 94 12.24 -10.67 7.28
N MET A 95 11.93 -10.79 5.99
CA MET A 95 10.99 -11.78 5.45
C MET A 95 11.67 -13.08 4.99
N LYS A 96 12.95 -13.27 5.32
CA LYS A 96 13.78 -14.40 4.88
C LYS A 96 13.13 -15.77 5.07
N GLU A 97 12.44 -15.99 6.19
CA GLU A 97 11.81 -17.29 6.47
C GLU A 97 10.56 -17.55 5.61
N LEU A 98 9.94 -16.50 5.09
CA LEU A 98 8.74 -16.55 4.26
C LEU A 98 9.07 -16.54 2.75
N LEU A 99 10.20 -15.96 2.36
CA LEU A 99 10.64 -15.82 0.97
C LEU A 99 11.57 -16.96 0.50
N ARG A 100 11.80 -17.97 1.35
CA ARG A 100 12.53 -19.21 1.03
C ARG A 100 11.73 -20.11 0.10
#